data_AF-A0A7C9AS07-F1
#
_entry.id   AF-A0A7C9AS07-F1
#
_cell.length_a   1.000
_cell.length_b   1.000
_cell.length_c   1.000
_cell.angle_alpha   90.00
_cell.angle_beta   90.00
_cell.angle_gamma   90.00
#
_symmetry.space_group_name_H-M   'P 1'
#
loop_
_entity.id
_entity.type
_entity.pdbx_description
1 polymer ?
#
loop_
_entity_poly.entity_id
_entity_poly.type
_entity_poly.pdbx_seq_one_letter_code
_entity_poly.pdbx_strand_id
1 'polypeptide(L)'
;INELNQSLEIPDDQKVATVEDALMMVSNSVRKVIVDAKVGPPLYETGLAEEIIAAVQRTHCANCVVWAKSDSLVGDIIKLSPSTAVGYVVMKDLSTGTRSGLLRIKRAGVVGIYHPLIEDKVVHILHGYVLGGFHPFFDLVHS
;
A
#
# COMPACT_ATOMS: atom_id res chain seq x y z
N ILE A 1 -36.87 -11.03 13.12
CA ILE A 1 -35.52 -10.47 13.41
C ILE A 1 -35.08 -9.80 12.12
N ASN A 2 -35.42 -8.52 12.01
CA ASN A 2 -35.03 -7.64 10.91
C ASN A 2 -33.76 -6.90 11.35
N GLU A 3 -33.06 -6.38 10.34
CA GLU A 3 -31.92 -5.45 10.40
C GLU A 3 -30.54 -6.08 10.57
N LEU A 4 -29.76 -6.05 9.49
CA LEU A 4 -28.38 -5.55 9.45
C LEU A 4 -28.05 -5.19 7.98
N ASN A 5 -28.77 -4.22 7.40
CA ASN A 5 -28.27 -3.40 6.31
C ASN A 5 -27.65 -2.16 6.95
N GLN A 6 -26.41 -2.24 7.43
CA GLN A 6 -25.65 -1.04 7.73
C GLN A 6 -25.01 -0.57 6.42
N SER A 7 -25.77 0.24 5.67
CA SER A 7 -25.15 1.18 4.73
C SER A 7 -24.22 2.08 5.55
N LEU A 8 -22.94 2.13 5.18
CA LEU A 8 -22.06 3.21 5.60
C LEU A 8 -22.59 4.50 4.96
N GLU A 9 -23.44 5.22 5.69
CA GLU A 9 -23.79 6.59 5.34
C GLU A 9 -22.58 7.48 5.69
N ILE A 10 -21.80 7.83 4.66
CA ILE A 10 -20.83 8.92 4.73
C ILE A 10 -21.66 10.22 4.82
N PRO A 11 -21.42 11.11 5.79
CA PRO A 11 -22.18 12.35 5.94
C PRO A 11 -22.21 13.18 4.64
N ASP A 12 -23.41 13.61 4.25
CA ASP A 12 -23.80 14.04 2.90
C ASP A 12 -23.28 15.43 2.44
N ASP A 13 -22.28 16.01 3.11
CA ASP A 13 -21.76 17.36 2.77
C ASP A 13 -20.22 17.48 2.78
N GLN A 14 -19.50 16.36 2.87
CA GLN A 14 -18.07 16.35 2.57
C GLN A 14 -17.84 15.57 1.28
N LYS A 15 -17.60 16.31 0.19
CA LYS A 15 -17.15 15.72 -1.07
C LYS A 15 -15.85 14.96 -0.82
N VAL A 16 -15.92 13.63 -0.86
CA VAL A 16 -14.73 12.77 -0.77
C VAL A 16 -13.80 13.15 -1.92
N ALA A 17 -12.59 13.57 -1.57
CA ALA A 17 -11.59 13.95 -2.57
C ALA A 17 -11.24 12.74 -3.45
N THR A 18 -11.05 12.99 -4.74
CA THR A 18 -10.47 11.95 -5.59
C THR A 18 -9.02 11.72 -5.18
N VAL A 19 -8.46 10.55 -5.53
CA VAL A 19 -7.02 10.28 -5.30
C VAL A 19 -6.17 11.35 -5.99
N GLU A 20 -6.56 11.79 -7.18
CA GLU A 20 -5.83 12.81 -7.93
C GLU A 20 -5.83 14.17 -7.20
N ASP A 21 -7.00 14.61 -6.70
CA ASP A 21 -7.13 15.84 -5.91
C ASP A 21 -6.24 15.78 -4.65
N ALA A 22 -6.30 14.65 -3.93
CA ALA A 22 -5.50 14.45 -2.73
C ALA A 22 -3.99 14.47 -3.04
N LEU A 23 -3.55 13.78 -4.08
CA LEU A 23 -2.15 13.75 -4.50
C LEU A 23 -1.65 15.13 -4.93
N MET A 24 -2.42 15.89 -5.70
CA MET A 24 -2.06 17.26 -6.09
C MET A 24 -1.92 18.18 -4.87
N MET A 25 -2.77 17.98 -3.85
CA MET A 25 -2.75 18.79 -2.63
C MET A 25 -1.53 18.49 -1.74
N VAL A 26 -1.15 17.22 -1.59
CA VAL A 26 -0.13 16.82 -0.60
C VAL A 26 1.26 16.62 -1.19
N SER A 27 1.40 16.23 -2.45
CA SER A 27 2.68 15.75 -3.04
C SER A 27 3.82 16.76 -2.90
N ASN A 28 3.55 18.05 -3.08
CA ASN A 28 4.56 19.12 -2.96
C ASN A 28 4.83 19.57 -1.52
N SER A 29 4.00 19.15 -0.56
CA SER A 29 4.04 19.58 0.84
C SER A 29 4.75 18.58 1.75
N VAL A 30 5.01 17.35 1.28
CA VAL A 30 5.60 16.27 2.07
C VAL A 30 6.77 15.62 1.35
N ARG A 31 7.62 14.92 2.10
CA ARG A 31 8.79 14.23 1.54
C ARG A 31 8.41 12.96 0.78
N LYS A 32 7.40 12.24 1.27
CA LYS A 32 6.91 10.98 0.72
C LYS A 32 5.41 10.89 0.91
N VAL A 33 4.72 10.39 -0.11
CA VAL A 33 3.29 10.07 -0.06
C VAL A 33 3.16 8.57 -0.18
N ILE A 34 2.36 7.96 0.68
CA ILE A 34 2.06 6.53 0.64
C ILE A 34 0.62 6.36 0.18
N VAL A 35 0.41 5.62 -0.90
CA VAL A 35 -0.92 5.39 -1.50
C VAL A 35 -1.40 3.99 -1.14
N ASP A 36 -2.25 3.85 -0.11
CA ASP A 36 -2.88 2.57 0.32
C ASP A 36 -3.93 2.10 -0.64
N ALA A 37 -3.55 1.14 -1.47
CA ALA A 37 -4.49 0.44 -2.30
C ALA A 37 -5.25 -0.58 -1.44
N LYS A 38 -6.49 -0.21 -1.11
CA LYS A 38 -7.47 -1.11 -0.51
C LYS A 38 -8.40 -1.65 -1.56
N VAL A 39 -8.67 -2.94 -1.48
CA VAL A 39 -9.57 -3.64 -2.39
C VAL A 39 -10.73 -4.24 -1.61
N GLY A 40 -11.88 -4.26 -2.25
CA GLY A 40 -13.09 -4.84 -1.71
C GLY A 40 -14.10 -5.16 -2.81
N PRO A 41 -15.19 -5.86 -2.48
CA PRO A 41 -16.29 -6.08 -3.41
C PRO A 41 -16.84 -4.75 -3.98
N PRO A 42 -17.36 -4.73 -5.21
CA PRO A 42 -17.52 -5.87 -6.12
C PRO A 42 -16.36 -6.08 -7.10
N LEU A 43 -15.50 -5.08 -7.30
CA LEU A 43 -14.49 -5.09 -8.38
C LEU A 43 -13.14 -5.70 -7.96
N TYR A 44 -12.88 -5.81 -6.65
CA TYR A 44 -11.61 -6.29 -6.09
C TYR A 44 -10.40 -5.57 -6.71
N GLU A 45 -9.59 -6.27 -7.49
CA GLU A 45 -8.34 -5.77 -8.10
C GLU A 45 -8.48 -5.45 -9.60
N THR A 46 -9.66 -5.71 -10.20
CA THR A 46 -9.82 -5.63 -11.66
C THR A 46 -9.60 -4.20 -12.15
N GLY A 47 -8.53 -3.97 -12.94
CA GLY A 47 -8.17 -2.66 -13.51
C GLY A 47 -7.54 -1.67 -12.52
N LEU A 48 -7.38 -2.06 -11.26
CA LEU A 48 -6.94 -1.14 -10.20
C LEU A 48 -5.47 -0.73 -10.36
N ALA A 49 -4.61 -1.63 -10.85
CA ALA A 49 -3.21 -1.33 -11.07
C ALA A 49 -3.05 -0.18 -12.08
N GLU A 50 -3.75 -0.27 -13.21
CA GLU A 50 -3.77 0.74 -14.27
C GLU A 50 -4.32 2.08 -13.76
N GLU A 51 -5.40 2.06 -12.98
CA GLU A 51 -6.00 3.26 -12.40
C GLU A 51 -5.05 3.98 -11.43
N ILE A 52 -4.38 3.23 -10.53
CA ILE A 52 -3.41 3.81 -9.60
C ILE A 52 -2.20 4.39 -10.34
N ILE A 53 -1.68 3.65 -11.33
CA ILE A 53 -0.56 4.13 -12.15
C ILE A 53 -0.96 5.42 -12.88
N ALA A 54 -2.15 5.46 -13.47
CA ALA A 54 -2.67 6.64 -14.16
C ALA A 54 -2.80 7.84 -13.21
N ALA A 55 -3.34 7.65 -12.00
CA ALA A 55 -3.47 8.72 -11.01
C ALA A 55 -2.10 9.29 -10.59
N VAL A 56 -1.12 8.43 -10.29
CA VAL A 56 0.24 8.84 -9.93
C VAL A 56 0.93 9.58 -11.08
N GLN A 57 0.75 9.11 -12.32
CA GLN A 57 1.34 9.73 -13.51
C GLN A 57 0.69 11.08 -13.85
N ARG A 58 -0.65 11.17 -13.85
CA ARG A 58 -1.40 12.41 -14.14
C ARG A 58 -1.09 13.52 -13.15
N THR A 59 -0.84 13.15 -11.89
CA THR A 59 -0.47 14.11 -10.83
C THR A 59 1.03 14.39 -10.75
N HIS A 60 1.85 13.75 -11.59
CA HIS A 60 3.31 13.84 -11.54
C HIS A 60 3.89 13.59 -10.14
N CYS A 61 3.29 12.69 -9.36
CA CYS A 61 3.70 12.44 -7.97
C CYS A 61 5.02 11.66 -7.91
N ALA A 62 6.15 12.36 -8.03
CA ALA A 62 7.49 11.76 -8.04
C ALA A 62 7.92 11.19 -6.67
N ASN A 63 7.29 11.63 -5.59
CA ASN A 63 7.55 11.17 -4.23
C ASN A 63 6.53 10.13 -3.71
N CYS A 64 5.63 9.64 -4.57
CA CYS A 64 4.68 8.59 -4.22
C CYS A 64 5.35 7.22 -4.09
N VAL A 65 4.86 6.43 -3.13
CA VAL A 65 5.09 4.99 -3.02
C VAL A 65 3.72 4.33 -2.96
N VAL A 66 3.44 3.43 -3.90
CA VAL A 66 2.19 2.65 -3.89
C VAL A 66 2.40 1.41 -3.04
N TRP A 67 1.55 1.18 -2.06
CA TRP A 67 1.62 -0.05 -1.27
C TRP A 67 0.28 -0.80 -1.31
N ALA A 68 0.35 -2.11 -1.12
CA ALA A 68 -0.85 -2.93 -0.99
C ALA A 68 -0.59 -4.13 -0.09
N LYS A 69 -1.66 -4.63 0.52
CA LYS A 69 -1.65 -5.94 1.18
C LYS A 69 -1.62 -7.10 0.17
N SER A 70 -2.11 -6.86 -1.05
CA SER A 70 -2.19 -7.88 -2.10
C SER A 70 -0.88 -7.98 -2.89
N ASP A 71 -0.28 -9.16 -2.88
CA ASP A 71 0.94 -9.44 -3.65
C ASP A 71 0.69 -9.39 -5.17
N SER A 72 -0.50 -9.77 -5.63
CA SER A 72 -0.86 -9.70 -7.07
C SER A 72 -0.89 -8.25 -7.53
N LEU A 73 -1.57 -7.37 -6.80
CA LEU A 73 -1.62 -5.95 -7.15
C LEU A 73 -0.23 -5.29 -7.17
N VAL A 74 0.62 -5.60 -6.19
CA VAL A 74 2.00 -5.10 -6.20
C VAL A 74 2.77 -5.65 -7.41
N GLY A 75 2.61 -6.94 -7.72
CA GLY A 75 3.22 -7.59 -8.87
C GLY A 75 2.80 -6.95 -10.21
N ASP A 76 1.52 -6.66 -10.37
CA ASP A 76 0.97 -6.02 -11.57
C ASP A 76 1.52 -4.61 -11.74
N ILE A 77 1.62 -3.82 -10.66
CA ILE A 77 2.22 -2.48 -10.72
C ILE A 77 3.70 -2.55 -11.11
N ILE A 78 4.48 -3.47 -10.53
CA ILE A 78 5.90 -3.66 -10.90
C ILE A 78 6.05 -4.00 -12.38
N LYS A 79 5.13 -4.81 -12.91
CA LYS A 79 5.13 -5.25 -14.31
C LYS A 79 4.74 -4.12 -15.26
N LEU A 80 3.68 -3.37 -14.93
CA LEU A 80 3.11 -2.32 -15.78
C LEU A 80 3.89 -1.00 -15.70
N SER A 81 4.41 -0.65 -14.52
CA SER A 81 5.20 0.57 -14.29
C SER A 81 6.45 0.27 -13.46
N PRO A 82 7.52 -0.26 -14.09
CA PRO A 82 8.79 -0.61 -13.44
C PRO A 82 9.47 0.52 -12.67
N SER A 83 9.15 1.79 -12.97
CA SER A 83 9.68 2.99 -12.32
C SER A 83 8.85 3.44 -11.10
N THR A 84 7.63 2.93 -10.93
CA THR A 84 6.80 3.26 -9.77
C THR A 84 7.38 2.58 -8.53
N ALA A 85 7.67 3.37 -7.50
CA ALA A 85 8.09 2.82 -6.21
C ALA A 85 6.91 2.10 -5.56
N VAL A 86 7.14 0.85 -5.14
CA VAL A 86 6.11 0.04 -4.49
C VAL A 86 6.54 -0.49 -3.13
N GLY A 87 5.56 -0.71 -2.26
CA GLY A 87 5.69 -1.42 -1.00
C GLY A 87 4.69 -2.55 -0.84
N TYR A 88 4.98 -3.47 0.06
CA TYR A 88 4.07 -4.56 0.42
C TYR A 88 4.08 -4.77 1.94
N VAL A 89 3.05 -5.45 2.45
CA VAL A 89 2.90 -5.68 3.89
C VAL A 89 3.24 -7.12 4.25
N VAL A 90 4.07 -7.29 5.27
CA VAL A 90 4.34 -8.57 5.94
C VAL A 90 3.39 -8.68 7.12
N MET A 91 2.50 -9.66 7.04
CA MET A 91 1.53 -9.95 8.09
C MET A 91 1.56 -11.43 8.47
N LYS A 92 0.93 -11.69 9.62
CA LYS A 92 0.54 -13.04 10.06
C LYS A 92 -0.92 -13.24 9.65
N ASP A 93 -1.18 -14.31 8.93
CA ASP A 93 -2.54 -14.78 8.71
C ASP A 93 -3.13 -15.18 10.06
N LEU A 94 -4.23 -14.54 10.47
CA LEU A 94 -4.87 -14.81 11.76
C LEU A 94 -5.59 -16.16 11.80
N SER A 95 -5.98 -16.68 10.64
CA SER A 95 -6.67 -17.98 10.52
C SER A 95 -5.71 -19.15 10.52
N THR A 96 -4.54 -19.02 9.88
CA THR A 96 -3.55 -20.10 9.77
C THR A 96 -2.35 -19.92 10.70
N GLY A 97 -2.17 -18.73 11.26
CA GLY A 97 -0.98 -18.35 12.02
C GLY A 97 0.28 -18.17 11.16
N THR A 98 0.17 -18.30 9.84
CA THR A 98 1.34 -18.28 8.94
C THR A 98 1.82 -16.86 8.72
N ARG A 99 3.12 -16.61 8.93
CA ARG A 99 3.75 -15.34 8.56
C ARG A 99 4.13 -15.37 7.09
N SER A 100 3.73 -14.34 6.35
CA SER A 100 4.23 -14.10 4.98
C SER A 100 5.75 -13.91 4.95
N GLY A 101 6.37 -14.24 3.82
CA GLY A 101 7.82 -14.09 3.64
C GLY A 101 8.26 -12.62 3.72
N LEU A 102 9.36 -12.36 4.43
CA LEU A 102 9.89 -11.02 4.72
C LEU A 102 10.47 -10.30 3.48
N LEU A 103 10.99 -11.04 2.51
CA LEU A 103 11.67 -10.51 1.31
C LEU A 103 11.06 -11.10 0.02
N ARG A 104 9.75 -11.38 0.04
CA ARG A 104 9.07 -12.18 -1.00
C ARG A 104 8.83 -11.42 -2.31
N ILE A 105 8.67 -10.10 -2.24
CA ILE A 105 8.46 -9.27 -3.44
C ILE A 105 9.78 -8.62 -3.84
N LYS A 106 10.36 -9.10 -4.94
CA LYS A 106 11.55 -8.49 -5.54
C LYS A 106 11.21 -7.09 -6.05
N ARG A 107 12.17 -6.17 -5.98
CA ARG A 107 12.06 -4.77 -6.47
C ARG A 107 11.11 -3.85 -5.70
N ALA A 108 10.44 -4.34 -4.65
CA ALA A 108 9.77 -3.45 -3.72
C ALA A 108 10.81 -2.60 -2.97
N GLY A 109 10.53 -1.31 -2.81
CA GLY A 109 11.40 -0.36 -2.11
C GLY A 109 11.08 -0.22 -0.62
N VAL A 110 9.89 -0.66 -0.20
CA VAL A 110 9.38 -0.52 1.17
C VAL A 110 8.71 -1.83 1.63
N VAL A 111 8.89 -2.17 2.90
CA VAL A 111 8.22 -3.31 3.54
C VAL A 111 7.50 -2.80 4.78
N GLY A 112 6.17 -2.83 4.77
CA GLY A 112 5.36 -2.63 5.98
C GLY A 112 5.32 -3.91 6.80
N ILE A 113 5.36 -3.82 8.13
CA ILE A 113 5.36 -5.01 9.01
C ILE A 113 4.29 -4.86 10.07
N TYR A 114 3.43 -5.87 10.21
CA TYR A 114 2.46 -5.92 11.29
C TYR A 114 3.17 -5.85 12.65
N HIS A 115 2.73 -4.93 13.52
CA HIS A 115 3.47 -4.53 14.72
C HIS A 115 3.98 -5.68 15.62
N PRO A 116 3.25 -6.80 15.86
CA PRO A 116 3.75 -7.89 16.70
C PRO A 116 4.85 -8.74 16.06
N LEU A 117 5.10 -8.55 14.76
CA LEU A 117 6.17 -9.24 14.03
C LEU A 117 7.48 -8.46 14.03
N ILE A 118 7.50 -7.26 14.64
CA ILE A 118 8.71 -6.43 14.72
C ILE A 118 9.58 -6.96 15.85
N GLU A 119 10.75 -7.49 15.47
CA GLU A 119 11.79 -7.98 16.36
C GLU A 119 13.17 -7.60 15.81
N ASP A 120 14.20 -7.59 16.65
CA ASP A 120 15.57 -7.17 16.27
C ASP A 120 16.09 -7.87 15.02
N LYS A 121 15.82 -9.18 14.90
CA LYS A 121 16.23 -9.98 13.74
C LYS A 121 15.58 -9.49 12.45
N VAL A 122 14.31 -9.11 12.48
CA VAL A 122 13.59 -8.60 11.31
C VAL A 122 14.14 -7.25 10.88
N VAL A 123 14.38 -6.35 11.84
CA VAL A 123 14.98 -5.03 11.57
C VAL A 123 16.38 -5.18 10.99
N HIS A 124 17.20 -6.06 11.56
CA HIS A 124 18.56 -6.31 11.09
C HIS A 124 18.58 -6.86 9.65
N ILE A 125 17.69 -7.80 9.33
CA ILE A 125 17.57 -8.34 7.97
C ILE A 125 17.18 -7.22 7.00
N LEU A 126 16.20 -6.39 7.33
CA LEU A 126 15.74 -5.32 6.44
C LEU A 126 16.76 -4.19 6.27
N HIS A 127 17.52 -3.85 7.32
CA HIS A 127 18.59 -2.86 7.22
C HIS A 127 19.77 -3.36 6.35
N GLY A 128 20.13 -4.64 6.48
CA GLY A 128 21.19 -5.25 5.67
C GLY A 128 20.77 -5.53 4.23
N TYR A 129 19.46 -5.57 3.96
CA TYR A 129 18.93 -5.79 2.63
C TYR A 129 18.72 -4.45 1.93
N VAL A 130 19.62 -4.12 0.99
CA VAL A 130 19.48 -2.93 0.14
C VAL A 130 18.23 -3.08 -0.73
N LEU A 131 17.12 -2.50 -0.30
CA LEU A 131 15.92 -2.34 -1.10
C LEU A 131 16.16 -1.24 -2.14
N GLY A 132 17.03 -1.49 -3.12
CA GLY A 132 17.25 -0.61 -4.26
C GLY A 132 17.59 0.85 -3.93
N GLY A 133 18.29 1.12 -2.81
CA GLY A 133 18.65 2.47 -2.39
C GLY A 133 17.60 3.21 -1.53
N PHE A 134 16.55 2.51 -1.08
CA PHE A 134 15.55 3.06 -0.15
C PHE A 134 15.83 2.61 1.28
N HIS A 135 15.78 3.55 2.23
CA HIS A 135 15.71 3.21 3.65
C HIS A 135 14.36 2.56 3.93
N PRO A 136 14.31 1.44 4.69
CA PRO A 136 13.05 0.82 5.07
C PRO A 136 12.22 1.82 5.90
N PHE A 137 11.07 2.18 5.36
CA PHE A 137 10.05 2.92 6.10
C PHE A 137 9.17 1.91 6.82
N PHE A 138 9.22 1.90 8.14
CA PHE A 138 8.34 1.09 8.97
C PHE A 138 7.05 1.85 9.19
N ASP A 139 5.95 1.30 8.69
CA ASP A 139 4.62 1.77 9.04
C ASP A 139 3.95 0.78 9.98
N LEU A 140 3.43 1.31 11.09
CA LEU A 140 2.73 0.56 12.12
C LEU A 140 1.29 0.35 11.66
N VAL A 141 1.08 -0.72 10.90
CA VAL A 141 -0.27 -1.12 10.48
C VAL A 141 -1.04 -1.62 11.71
N HIS A 142 -1.91 -0.77 12.24
CA HIS A 142 -2.96 -1.17 13.19
C HIS A 142 -4.15 -1.72 12.39
N SER A 143 -4.64 -2.90 12.76
CA SER A 143 -5.91 -3.46 12.27
C SER A 143 -7.02 -3.19 13.28
#